data_AF-A0A832RHK7-F1
#
_entry.id   AF-A0A832RHK7-F1
#
_cell.length_a   1.000
_cell.length_b   1.000
_cell.length_c   1.000
_cell.angle_alpha   90.00
_cell.angle_beta   90.00
_cell.angle_gamma   90.00
#
_symmetry.space_group_name_H-M   'P 1'
#
loop_
_entity.id
_entity.type
_entity.pdbx_description
1 polymer ?
#
loop_
_entity_poly.entity_id
_entity_poly.type
_entity_poly.pdbx_seq_one_letter_code
_entity_poly.pdbx_strand_id
1 'polypeptide(L)'
;MSHSALCVFCDNPKPIFADKRQWLIHLSEHREKIIGYIIDNFEKCPLGAYPRLIRDKAEYSGHLKWSHTKKELLIWTYQNLIENQFSILP
;
A
#
# COMPACT_ATOMS: atom_id res chain seq x y z
N MET A 1 -19.12 10.56 10.73
CA MET A 1 -18.42 11.43 9.77
C MET A 1 -17.94 10.53 8.64
N SER A 2 -18.36 10.77 7.41
CA SER A 2 -17.92 9.97 6.25
C SER A 2 -16.56 10.50 5.82
N HIS A 3 -15.48 9.87 6.29
CA HIS A 3 -14.13 10.28 5.89
C HIS A 3 -13.86 9.75 4.48
N SER A 4 -13.63 10.66 3.53
CA SER A 4 -13.13 10.31 2.20
C SER A 4 -11.60 10.26 2.20
N ALA A 5 -11.04 9.35 1.41
CA ALA A 5 -9.62 9.34 1.09
C ALA A 5 -9.40 9.17 -0.42
N LEU A 6 -8.20 9.54 -0.88
CA LEU A 6 -7.77 9.40 -2.26
C LEU A 6 -6.87 8.16 -2.41
N CYS A 7 -7.13 7.35 -3.42
CA CYS A 7 -6.24 6.25 -3.79
C CYS A 7 -5.09 6.77 -4.65
N VAL A 8 -3.86 6.72 -4.13
CA VAL A 8 -2.65 7.18 -4.85
C VAL A 8 -2.26 6.31 -6.05
N PHE A 9 -2.89 5.13 -6.21
CA PHE A 9 -2.61 4.17 -7.28
C PHE A 9 -3.59 4.25 -8.45
N CYS A 10 -4.68 5.02 -8.29
CA CYS A 10 -5.61 5.31 -9.37
C CYS A 10 -4.99 6.31 -10.34
N ASP A 11 -5.14 6.10 -11.64
CA ASP A 11 -4.62 7.02 -12.66
C ASP A 11 -5.36 8.37 -12.65
N ASN A 12 -6.60 8.37 -12.15
CA ASN A 12 -7.39 9.57 -11.88
C ASN A 12 -8.01 9.48 -10.46
N PRO A 13 -7.30 9.94 -9.41
CA PRO A 13 -7.74 9.77 -8.04
C PRO A 13 -9.00 10.61 -7.76
N LYS A 14 -10.06 9.96 -7.29
CA LYS A 14 -11.30 10.59 -6.82
C LYS A 14 -11.50 10.30 -5.33
N PRO A 15 -12.19 11.19 -4.58
CA PRO A 15 -12.56 10.91 -3.20
C PRO A 15 -13.42 9.65 -3.10
N ILE A 16 -12.94 8.66 -2.36
CA ILE A 16 -13.66 7.40 -2.11
C ILE A 16 -14.19 7.44 -0.69
N PHE A 17 -15.51 7.29 -0.56
CA PHE A 17 -16.21 7.13 0.72
C PHE A 17 -16.51 5.65 0.90
N ALA A 18 -15.66 4.96 1.64
CA ALA A 18 -15.70 3.51 1.76
C ALA A 18 -15.23 3.06 3.14
N ASP A 19 -15.81 1.98 3.65
CA ASP A 19 -15.30 1.34 4.85
C ASP A 19 -14.02 0.53 4.56
N LYS A 20 -13.33 0.07 5.61
CA LYS A 20 -12.07 -0.66 5.49
C LYS A 20 -12.16 -1.87 4.55
N ARG A 21 -13.25 -2.63 4.57
CA ARG A 21 -13.41 -3.81 3.71
C ARG A 21 -13.48 -3.40 2.25
N GLN A 22 -14.26 -2.37 1.94
CA GLN A 22 -14.36 -1.83 0.58
C GLN A 22 -13.01 -1.28 0.08
N TRP A 23 -12.26 -0.59 0.94
CA TRP A 23 -10.90 -0.14 0.62
C TRP A 23 -9.94 -1.29 0.31
N LEU A 24 -9.95 -2.36 1.13
CA LEU A 24 -9.11 -3.52 0.88
C LEU A 24 -9.45 -4.22 -0.45
N ILE A 25 -10.73 -4.25 -0.84
CA ILE A 25 -11.16 -4.77 -2.13
C ILE A 25 -10.62 -3.89 -3.26
N HIS A 26 -10.78 -2.56 -3.15
CA HIS A 26 -10.28 -1.60 -4.15
C HIS A 26 -8.75 -1.67 -4.31
N LEU A 27 -7.99 -1.64 -3.21
CA LEU A 27 -6.53 -1.78 -3.24
C LEU A 27 -6.07 -3.12 -3.84
N SER A 28 -6.93 -4.14 -3.79
CA SER A 28 -6.62 -5.47 -4.34
C SER A 28 -6.42 -5.46 -5.86
N GLU A 29 -6.94 -4.45 -6.55
CA GLU A 29 -6.77 -4.18 -7.99
C GLU A 29 -5.44 -3.48 -8.29
N HIS A 30 -4.77 -2.94 -7.26
CA HIS A 30 -3.54 -2.15 -7.39
C HIS A 30 -2.30 -2.86 -6.87
N ARG A 31 -2.34 -4.19 -6.68
CA ARG A 31 -1.24 -4.95 -6.06
C ARG A 31 0.14 -4.65 -6.67
N GLU A 32 0.26 -4.66 -8.00
CA GLU A 32 1.56 -4.42 -8.64
C GLU A 32 2.02 -2.96 -8.50
N LYS A 33 1.09 -1.99 -8.51
CA LYS A 33 1.39 -0.57 -8.25
C LYS A 33 1.83 -0.36 -6.79
N ILE A 34 1.22 -1.06 -5.84
CA ILE A 34 1.60 -1.05 -4.41
C ILE A 34 3.04 -1.56 -4.26
N ILE A 35 3.36 -2.69 -4.89
CA ILE A 35 4.73 -3.25 -4.85
C ILE A 35 5.73 -2.27 -5.46
N GLY A 36 5.43 -1.69 -6.62
CA GLY A 36 6.28 -0.66 -7.24
C GLY A 36 6.52 0.54 -6.33
N TYR A 37 5.46 1.05 -5.70
CA TYR A 37 5.56 2.15 -4.75
C TYR A 37 6.48 1.82 -3.57
N ILE A 38 6.36 0.63 -2.99
CA ILE A 38 7.23 0.21 -1.89
C ILE A 38 8.70 0.20 -2.33
N ILE A 39 8.98 -0.39 -3.50
CA ILE A 39 10.35 -0.49 -4.05
C ILE A 39 10.94 0.90 -4.33
N ASP A 40 10.13 1.83 -4.83
CA ASP A 40 10.59 3.17 -5.21
C ASP A 40 10.75 4.12 -4.02
N ASN A 41 10.05 3.87 -2.90
CA ASN A 41 10.03 4.79 -1.75
C ASN A 41 10.70 4.26 -0.48
N PHE A 42 11.01 2.97 -0.39
CA PHE A 42 11.59 2.37 0.80
C PHE A 42 12.84 1.56 0.47
N GLU A 43 13.97 1.84 1.11
CA GLU A 43 15.20 1.07 0.92
C GLU A 43 15.16 -0.33 1.57
N LYS A 44 14.23 -0.54 2.50
CA LYS A 44 14.03 -1.79 3.26
C LYS A 44 12.55 -2.13 3.30
N CYS A 45 12.24 -3.42 3.42
CA CYS A 45 10.86 -3.89 3.45
C CYS A 45 10.09 -3.28 4.64
N PRO A 46 9.08 -2.42 4.38
CA PRO A 46 8.36 -1.74 5.47
C PRO A 46 7.38 -2.67 6.21
N LEU A 47 7.19 -3.90 5.71
CA LEU A 47 6.41 -4.94 6.36
C LEU A 47 7.26 -5.79 7.34
N GLY A 48 8.56 -5.48 7.50
CA GLY A 48 9.39 -6.03 8.57
C GLY A 48 10.01 -7.42 8.32
N ALA A 49 9.73 -8.08 7.19
CA ALA A 49 10.27 -9.43 6.92
C ALA A 49 11.73 -9.45 6.43
N TYR A 50 12.34 -8.29 6.14
CA TYR A 50 13.69 -8.24 5.59
C TYR A 50 14.46 -7.02 6.11
N PRO A 51 15.32 -7.19 7.14
CA PRO A 51 16.09 -6.08 7.72
C PRO A 51 17.27 -5.64 6.85
N ARG A 52 17.58 -6.39 5.79
CA ARG A 52 18.69 -6.11 4.87
C ARG A 52 18.25 -5.15 3.77
N LEU A 53 19.17 -4.33 3.30
CA LEU A 53 18.97 -3.49 2.11
C LEU A 53 18.86 -4.39 0.88
N ILE A 54 17.78 -4.25 0.12
CA ILE A 54 17.63 -4.94 -1.15
C ILE A 54 17.97 -3.96 -2.26
N ARG A 55 19.16 -4.12 -2.85
CA ARG A 55 19.69 -3.17 -3.85
C ARG A 55 19.08 -3.38 -5.23
N ASP A 56 18.67 -4.61 -5.54
CA ASP A 56 18.08 -4.95 -6.82
C ASP A 56 16.55 -4.88 -6.78
N LYS A 57 15.95 -4.10 -7.69
CA LYS A 57 14.49 -3.90 -7.72
C LYS A 57 13.74 -5.19 -8.07
N ALA A 58 14.33 -6.08 -8.88
CA ALA A 58 13.69 -7.33 -9.25
C ALA A 58 13.70 -8.32 -8.07
N GLU A 59 14.82 -8.41 -7.34
CA GLU A 59 14.92 -9.14 -6.08
C GLU A 59 13.91 -8.62 -5.06
N TYR A 60 13.77 -7.30 -4.93
CA TYR A 60 12.84 -6.69 -3.98
C TYR A 60 11.38 -6.97 -4.37
N SER A 61 11.05 -6.85 -5.65
CA SER A 61 9.72 -7.24 -6.16
C SER A 61 9.43 -8.71 -5.88
N GLY A 62 10.41 -9.59 -6.08
CA GLY A 62 10.33 -11.01 -5.74
C GLY A 62 10.05 -11.19 -4.24
N HIS A 63 10.84 -10.59 -3.36
CA HIS A 63 10.63 -10.64 -1.92
C HIS A 63 9.21 -10.22 -1.52
N LEU A 64 8.71 -9.09 -2.01
CA LEU A 64 7.36 -8.62 -1.69
C LEU A 64 6.26 -9.58 -2.21
N LYS A 65 6.50 -10.27 -3.32
CA LYS A 65 5.55 -11.24 -3.89
C LYS A 65 5.55 -12.58 -3.17
N TRP A 66 6.70 -13.03 -2.68
CA TRP A 66 6.89 -14.37 -2.11
C TRP A 66 6.86 -14.41 -0.58
N SER A 67 7.41 -13.38 0.08
CA SER A 67 7.53 -13.33 1.54
C SER A 67 6.31 -12.72 2.24
N HIS A 68 5.42 -12.07 1.50
CA HIS A 68 4.22 -11.45 2.05
C HIS A 68 2.97 -11.94 1.34
N THR A 69 1.92 -12.15 2.14
CA THR A 69 0.59 -12.41 1.61
C THR A 69 0.02 -11.15 0.96
N LYS A 70 -0.90 -11.33 0.01
CA LYS A 70 -1.67 -10.22 -0.58
C LYS A 70 -2.35 -9.40 0.53
N LYS A 71 -2.89 -10.05 1.55
CA LYS A 71 -3.59 -9.39 2.66
C LYS A 71 -2.67 -8.44 3.44
N GLU A 72 -1.45 -8.85 3.76
CA GLU A 72 -0.50 -8.00 4.50
C GLU A 72 -0.13 -6.74 3.73
N LEU A 73 0.15 -6.86 2.42
CA LEU A 73 0.42 -5.71 1.55
C LEU A 73 -0.74 -4.72 1.55
N LEU A 74 -1.98 -5.22 1.43
CA LEU A 74 -3.16 -4.37 1.40
C LEU A 74 -3.43 -3.69 2.74
N ILE A 75 -3.25 -4.41 3.86
CA ILE A 75 -3.43 -3.85 5.20
C ILE A 75 -2.39 -2.76 5.45
N TRP A 76 -1.12 -3.04 5.17
CA TRP A 76 -0.05 -2.07 5.32
C TRP A 76 -0.33 -0.80 4.49
N THR A 77 -0.74 -0.99 3.24
CA THR A 77 -1.08 0.11 2.32
C THR A 77 -2.23 0.95 2.86
N TYR A 78 -3.31 0.30 3.31
CA TYR A 78 -4.45 0.98 3.90
C TYR A 78 -4.05 1.80 5.13
N GLN A 79 -3.31 1.21 6.07
CA GLN A 79 -2.91 1.89 7.31
C GLN A 79 -1.99 3.09 7.04
N ASN A 80 -1.00 2.92 6.16
CA ASN A 80 0.05 3.93 5.97
C ASN A 80 -0.31 5.00 4.95
N LEU A 81 -1.14 4.67 3.94
CA LEU A 81 -1.44 5.60 2.84
C LEU A 81 -2.87 6.10 2.85
N ILE A 82 -3.83 5.36 3.42
CA ILE A 82 -5.26 5.73 3.41
C ILE A 82 -5.69 6.24 4.79
N GLU A 83 -5.48 5.47 5.86
CA GLU A 83 -5.87 5.89 7.23
C GLU A 83 -5.16 7.18 7.66
N ASN A 84 -3.89 7.34 7.29
CA ASN A 84 -3.15 8.58 7.55
C ASN A 84 -3.82 9.83 6.94
N GLN A 85 -4.61 9.69 5.87
CA GLN A 85 -5.37 10.82 5.30
C GLN A 85 -6.56 11.22 6.17
N PHE A 86 -7.13 10.29 6.95
CA PHE A 86 -8.24 10.60 7.86
C PHE A 86 -7.78 11.40 9.07
N SER A 87 -6.55 11.16 9.54
CA SER A 87 -5.96 11.85 10.70
C SER A 87 -5.51 13.30 10.42
N ILE A 88 -5.50 13.73 9.16
CA ILE A 88 -5.06 15.08 8.75
C ILE A 88 -6.24 16.06 8.62
N LEU A 89 -7.48 15.61 8.84
CA LEU A 89 -8.65 16.48 8.85
C LEU A 89 -8.91 17.01 10.27
N PRO A 90 -8.76 18.33 10.53
CA PRO A 90 -9.13 18.95 11.80
C PRO A 90 -10.64 18.92 12.06
#